data_AF-A0A9X8E8H7-F1
#
_entry.id   AF-A0A9X8E8H7-F1
#
_cell.length_a   1.000
_cell.length_b   1.000
_cell.length_c   1.000
_cell.angle_alpha   90.00
_cell.angle_beta   90.00
_cell.angle_gamma   90.00
#
_symmetry.space_group_name_H-M   'P 1'
#
loop_
_entity.id
_entity.type
_entity.pdbx_description
1 polymer ?
#
loop_
_entity_poly.entity_id
_entity_poly.type
_entity_poly.pdbx_seq_one_letter_code
_entity_poly.pdbx_strand_id
1 'polypeptide(L)'
;HHSNTYQEIVDATNKAWDDVDPWSLERNFLTLQCCLREVIMAAGDNSYKVPHMKKEALKKSGKLPESVMCSEDVFETGHGLLADQDMALVTRELSLQTATDLEMSDILTALEKVGIDVDDADE
;
A
#
# COMPACT_ATOMS: atom_id res chain seq x y z
N HIS A 1 -8.18 16.93 17.17
CA HIS A 1 -9.64 16.84 17.12
C HIS A 1 -10.01 15.39 16.89
N HIS A 2 -10.42 14.65 17.92
CA HIS A 2 -10.93 13.28 17.77
C HIS A 2 -12.45 13.40 17.67
N SER A 3 -13.04 13.05 16.52
CA SER A 3 -14.50 12.89 16.40
C SER A 3 -14.91 11.68 17.22
N ASN A 4 -15.84 11.85 18.16
CA ASN A 4 -16.23 10.82 19.11
C ASN A 4 -17.58 10.17 18.76
N THR A 5 -18.25 10.63 17.70
CA THR A 5 -19.51 10.02 17.23
C THR A 5 -19.44 9.66 15.74
N TYR A 6 -20.23 8.66 15.34
CA TYR A 6 -20.39 8.29 13.93
C TYR A 6 -20.82 9.48 13.06
N GLN A 7 -21.75 10.30 13.57
CA GLN A 7 -22.25 11.46 12.84
C GLN A 7 -21.14 12.49 12.58
N GLU A 8 -20.31 12.76 13.60
CA GLU A 8 -19.17 13.68 13.44
C GLU A 8 -18.13 13.17 12.44
N ILE A 9 -17.95 11.85 12.32
CA ILE A 9 -17.07 11.26 11.30
C ILE A 9 -17.67 11.48 9.92
N VAL A 10 -18.95 11.15 9.73
CA VAL A 10 -19.66 11.31 8.44
C VAL A 10 -19.67 12.77 7.99
N ASP A 11 -20.01 13.69 8.89
CA ASP A 11 -20.06 15.12 8.59
C ASP A 11 -18.67 15.66 8.23
N ALA A 12 -17.63 15.23 8.95
CA ALA A 12 -16.24 15.60 8.64
C ALA A 12 -15.79 15.04 7.29
N THR A 13 -16.15 13.80 6.95
CA THR A 13 -15.84 13.19 5.66
C THR A 13 -16.54 13.92 4.52
N ASN A 14 -17.84 14.20 4.64
CA ASN A 14 -18.59 14.93 3.62
C ASN A 14 -18.03 16.35 3.41
N LYS A 15 -17.72 17.04 4.51
CA LYS A 15 -17.08 18.35 4.42
C LYS A 15 -15.73 18.30 3.71
N ALA A 16 -14.88 17.31 4.05
CA ALA A 16 -13.59 17.14 3.39
C ALA A 16 -13.73 16.81 1.89
N TRP A 17 -14.80 16.08 1.52
CA TRP A 17 -15.14 15.82 0.14
C TRP A 17 -15.58 17.08 -0.61
N ASP A 18 -16.44 17.91 -0.01
CA ASP A 18 -16.89 19.16 -0.62
C ASP A 18 -15.76 20.19 -0.75
N ASP A 19 -14.82 20.21 0.20
CA ASP A 19 -13.66 21.09 0.20
C ASP A 19 -12.54 20.62 -0.76
N VAL A 20 -12.62 19.39 -1.31
CA VAL A 20 -11.57 18.85 -2.18
C VAL A 20 -11.61 19.53 -3.54
N ASP A 21 -10.46 20.01 -4.02
CA ASP A 21 -10.33 20.48 -5.39
C ASP A 21 -10.37 19.27 -6.35
N PRO A 22 -11.34 19.16 -7.27
CA PRO A 22 -11.40 18.05 -8.22
C PRO A 22 -10.14 17.93 -9.07
N TRP A 23 -9.46 19.05 -9.33
CA TRP A 23 -8.19 19.02 -10.06
C TRP A 23 -7.09 18.30 -9.27
N SER A 24 -7.05 18.46 -7.95
CA SER A 24 -6.10 17.74 -7.11
C SER A 24 -6.27 16.22 -7.22
N LEU A 25 -7.51 15.73 -7.29
CA LEU A 25 -7.82 14.31 -7.45
C LEU A 25 -7.39 13.78 -8.81
N GLU A 26 -7.77 14.45 -9.90
CA GLU A 26 -7.39 14.09 -11.27
C GLU A 26 -5.85 14.06 -11.42
N ARG A 27 -5.17 15.07 -10.88
CA ARG A 27 -3.72 15.16 -10.89
C ARG A 27 -3.06 14.04 -10.09
N ASN A 28 -3.64 13.65 -8.96
CA ASN A 28 -3.13 12.55 -8.12
C ASN A 28 -3.33 11.21 -8.81
N PHE A 29 -4.52 10.97 -9.38
CA PHE A 29 -4.85 9.76 -10.11
C PHE A 29 -3.87 9.49 -11.27
N LEU A 30 -3.58 10.51 -12.10
CA LEU A 30 -2.59 10.39 -13.16
C LEU A 30 -1.17 10.16 -12.63
N THR A 31 -0.82 10.70 -11.46
CA THR A 31 0.49 10.40 -10.83
C THR A 31 0.58 8.93 -10.45
N LEU A 32 -0.47 8.42 -9.80
CA LEU A 32 -0.52 7.04 -9.35
C LEU A 32 -0.41 6.09 -10.54
N GLN A 33 -1.12 6.36 -11.63
CA GLN A 33 -1.00 5.57 -12.86
C GLN A 33 0.42 5.61 -13.46
N CYS A 34 1.07 6.77 -13.46
CA CYS A 34 2.48 6.86 -13.85
C CYS A 34 3.37 6.00 -12.94
N CYS A 35 3.19 6.09 -11.62
CA CYS A 35 3.96 5.28 -10.66
C CYS A 35 3.73 3.78 -10.86
N LEU A 36 2.49 3.34 -11.11
CA LEU A 36 2.18 1.93 -11.35
C LEU A 36 2.93 1.37 -12.56
N ARG A 37 3.13 2.17 -13.62
CA ARG A 37 3.99 1.77 -14.75
C ARG A 37 5.43 1.55 -14.29
N GLU A 38 5.99 2.45 -13.49
CA GLU A 38 7.35 2.30 -12.97
C GLU A 38 7.48 1.10 -12.03
N VAL A 39 6.48 0.83 -11.18
CA VAL A 39 6.44 -0.36 -10.31
C VAL A 39 6.55 -1.63 -11.14
N ILE A 40 5.79 -1.74 -12.23
CA ILE A 40 5.87 -2.89 -13.14
C ILE A 40 7.28 -3.00 -13.74
N MET A 41 7.82 -1.89 -14.24
CA MET A 41 9.16 -1.86 -14.84
C MET A 41 10.28 -2.12 -13.83
N ALA A 42 10.04 -1.88 -12.55
CA ALA A 42 10.94 -2.16 -11.44
C ALA A 42 10.67 -3.52 -10.77
N ALA A 43 9.90 -4.41 -11.40
CA ALA A 43 9.55 -5.73 -10.88
C ALA A 43 8.93 -5.72 -9.47
N GLY A 44 8.09 -4.72 -9.20
CA GLY A 44 7.42 -4.55 -7.91
C GLY A 44 8.19 -3.70 -6.89
N ASP A 45 9.41 -3.26 -7.21
CA ASP A 45 10.20 -2.40 -6.32
C ASP A 45 9.70 -0.94 -6.34
N ASN A 46 9.99 -0.23 -5.25
CA ASN A 46 9.72 1.19 -5.06
C ASN A 46 10.92 2.10 -5.38
N SER A 47 12.04 1.53 -5.83
CA SER A 47 13.26 2.25 -6.20
C SER A 47 13.18 2.95 -7.55
N TYR A 48 12.11 3.71 -7.79
CA TYR A 48 11.91 4.54 -8.97
C TYR A 48 11.70 6.01 -8.60
N LYS A 49 11.95 6.90 -9.56
CA LYS A 49 11.61 8.31 -9.40
C LYS A 49 10.17 8.52 -9.84
N VAL A 50 9.41 9.30 -9.07
CA VAL A 50 8.03 9.66 -9.44
C VAL A 50 8.03 10.31 -10.84
N PRO A 51 7.33 9.73 -11.84
CA PRO A 51 7.36 10.29 -13.19
C PRO A 51 6.58 11.61 -13.30
N HIS A 52 7.14 12.56 -14.06
CA HIS A 52 6.51 13.85 -14.28
C HIS A 52 6.05 14.00 -15.74
N MET A 53 4.74 14.14 -15.96
CA MET A 53 4.14 14.33 -17.29
C MET A 53 3.64 15.76 -17.59
N LYS A 54 4.09 16.76 -16.81
CA LYS A 54 3.72 18.18 -16.97
C LYS A 54 2.19 18.43 -17.02
N LYS A 55 1.45 17.77 -16.12
CA LYS A 55 -0.03 17.76 -16.04
C LYS A 55 -0.67 19.14 -16.12
N GLU A 56 -0.13 20.13 -15.41
CA GLU A 56 -0.60 21.52 -15.45
C GLU A 56 -0.57 22.12 -16.86
N ALA A 57 0.51 21.88 -17.61
CA ALA A 57 0.65 22.39 -18.97
C ALA A 57 -0.27 21.66 -19.95
N LEU A 58 -0.45 20.34 -19.78
CA LEU A 58 -1.39 19.55 -20.57
C LEU A 58 -2.84 19.97 -20.33
N LYS A 59 -3.23 20.21 -19.06
CA LYS A 59 -4.57 20.70 -18.73
C LYS A 59 -4.83 22.09 -19.33
N LYS A 60 -3.89 23.02 -19.19
CA LYS A 60 -3.98 24.37 -19.80
C LYS A 60 -4.11 24.34 -21.32
N SER A 61 -3.56 23.32 -21.98
CA SER A 61 -3.64 23.16 -23.44
C SER A 61 -4.81 22.27 -23.89
N GLY A 62 -5.65 21.77 -22.97
CA GLY A 62 -6.75 20.87 -23.29
C GLY A 62 -6.32 19.49 -23.80
N LYS A 63 -5.09 19.07 -23.49
CA LYS A 63 -4.46 17.82 -23.95
C LYS A 63 -4.11 16.87 -22.80
N LEU A 64 -4.70 17.10 -21.62
CA LEU A 64 -4.51 16.17 -20.52
C LEU A 64 -5.27 14.88 -20.83
N PRO A 65 -4.60 13.71 -20.79
CA PRO A 65 -5.29 12.45 -20.96
C PRO A 65 -6.09 12.10 -19.70
N GLU A 66 -7.20 11.37 -19.86
CA GLU A 66 -7.99 10.84 -18.74
C GLU A 66 -7.26 9.70 -18.01
N SER A 67 -6.40 8.97 -18.74
CA SER A 67 -5.58 7.89 -18.20
C SER A 67 -4.21 7.81 -18.88
N VAL A 68 -3.22 7.32 -18.16
CA VAL A 68 -1.89 7.02 -18.67
C VAL A 68 -1.93 5.71 -19.45
N MET A 69 -1.44 5.74 -20.69
CA MET A 69 -1.38 4.55 -21.53
C MET A 69 -0.40 3.52 -20.96
N CYS A 70 -0.85 2.27 -20.87
CA CYS A 70 0.02 1.12 -20.68
C CYS A 70 0.54 0.71 -22.06
N SER A 71 1.84 0.92 -22.30
CA SER A 71 2.48 0.53 -23.55
C SER A 71 2.73 -0.97 -23.56
N GLU A 72 2.85 -1.56 -24.77
CA GLU A 72 3.00 -3.00 -24.97
C GLU A 72 4.20 -3.57 -24.20
N ASP A 73 5.31 -2.84 -24.16
CA ASP A 73 6.52 -3.19 -23.40
C ASP A 73 6.26 -3.30 -21.88
N VAL A 74 5.48 -2.39 -21.31
CA VAL A 74 5.12 -2.42 -19.89
C VAL A 74 4.22 -3.61 -19.60
N PHE A 75 3.26 -3.88 -20.49
CA PHE A 75 2.36 -5.02 -20.36
C PHE A 75 3.13 -6.35 -20.44
N GLU A 76 3.96 -6.53 -21.48
CA GLU A 76 4.75 -7.76 -21.67
C GLU A 76 5.70 -8.00 -20.49
N THR A 77 6.34 -6.94 -19.99
CA THR A 77 7.20 -7.01 -18.80
C THR A 77 6.42 -7.52 -17.59
N GLY A 78 5.28 -6.88 -17.28
CA GLY A 78 4.45 -7.30 -16.15
C GLY A 78 3.90 -8.72 -16.31
N HIS A 79 3.48 -9.09 -17.51
CA HIS A 79 3.00 -10.43 -17.81
C HIS A 79 4.10 -11.49 -17.60
N GLY A 80 5.32 -11.23 -18.09
CA GLY A 80 6.45 -12.13 -17.89
C GLY A 80 6.79 -12.33 -16.41
N LEU A 81 6.87 -11.23 -15.66
CA LEU A 81 7.14 -11.28 -14.21
C LEU A 81 6.10 -12.11 -13.44
N LEU A 82 4.82 -11.97 -13.79
CA LEU A 82 3.74 -12.75 -13.17
C LEU A 82 3.77 -14.23 -13.60
N ALA A 83 4.13 -14.52 -14.85
CA ALA A 83 4.21 -15.88 -15.37
C ALA A 83 5.37 -16.68 -14.74
N ASP A 84 6.47 -16.00 -14.39
CA ASP A 84 7.64 -16.62 -13.75
C ASP A 84 7.41 -16.99 -12.27
N GLN A 85 6.36 -16.46 -11.64
CA GLN A 85 6.12 -16.62 -10.20
C GLN A 85 5.22 -17.83 -9.90
N ASP A 86 5.74 -18.85 -9.20
CA ASP A 86 4.92 -19.94 -8.66
C ASP A 86 4.17 -19.48 -7.40
N MET A 87 3.03 -18.85 -7.61
CA MET A 87 2.17 -18.34 -6.53
C MET A 87 1.70 -19.43 -5.56
N ALA A 88 1.57 -20.68 -6.01
CA ALA A 88 1.14 -21.77 -5.16
C ALA A 88 2.25 -22.16 -4.16
N LEU A 89 3.49 -22.22 -4.64
CA LEU A 89 4.66 -22.43 -3.78
C LEU A 89 4.80 -21.28 -2.79
N VAL A 90 4.78 -20.02 -3.25
CA VAL A 90 4.93 -18.84 -2.37
C VAL A 90 3.86 -18.81 -1.29
N THR A 91 2.61 -19.07 -1.65
CA THR A 91 1.49 -19.10 -0.68
C THR A 91 1.70 -20.20 0.36
N ARG A 92 2.14 -21.39 -0.08
CA ARG A 92 2.41 -22.50 0.83
C ARG A 92 3.54 -22.17 1.79
N GLU A 93 4.65 -21.64 1.30
CA GLU A 93 5.81 -21.29 2.12
C GLU A 93 5.45 -20.21 3.15
N LEU A 94 4.74 -19.16 2.73
CA LEU A 94 4.26 -18.12 3.64
C LEU A 94 3.31 -18.68 4.72
N SER A 95 2.42 -19.61 4.35
CA SER A 95 1.52 -20.25 5.32
C SER A 95 2.26 -21.08 6.37
N LEU A 96 3.34 -21.76 5.98
CA LEU A 96 4.19 -22.51 6.90
C LEU A 96 4.94 -21.57 7.83
N GLN A 97 5.53 -20.49 7.30
CA GLN A 97 6.21 -19.49 8.12
C GLN A 97 5.25 -18.85 9.13
N THR A 98 4.05 -18.48 8.69
CA THR A 98 3.02 -17.90 9.56
C THR A 98 2.64 -18.85 10.71
N ALA A 99 2.52 -20.15 10.44
CA ALA A 99 2.23 -21.14 11.47
C ALA A 99 3.37 -21.22 12.51
N THR A 100 4.62 -21.25 12.06
CA THR A 100 5.79 -21.25 12.96
C THR A 100 5.88 -19.97 13.78
N ASP A 101 5.60 -18.81 13.18
CA ASP A 101 5.62 -17.53 13.89
C ASP A 101 4.54 -17.45 14.98
N LEU A 102 3.35 -18.01 14.71
CA LEU A 102 2.28 -18.12 15.71
C LEU A 102 2.65 -19.07 16.85
N GLU A 103 3.26 -20.22 16.55
CA GLU A 103 3.75 -21.15 17.58
C GLU A 103 4.80 -20.48 18.49
N MET A 104 5.73 -19.71 17.92
CA MET A 104 6.71 -18.95 18.70
C MET A 104 6.04 -17.87 19.57
N SER A 105 5.03 -17.18 19.04
CA SER A 105 4.25 -16.19 19.80
C SER A 105 3.56 -16.81 21.02
N ASP A 106 3.00 -18.02 20.87
CA ASP A 106 2.34 -18.73 21.99
C ASP A 106 3.36 -19.11 23.07
N ILE A 107 4.55 -19.57 22.68
CA ILE A 107 5.64 -19.91 23.61
C ILE A 107 6.11 -18.66 24.37
N LEU A 108 6.33 -17.54 23.67
CA LEU A 108 6.75 -16.27 24.29
C LEU A 108 5.68 -15.76 25.27
N THR A 109 4.40 -15.82 24.88
CA THR A 109 3.27 -15.47 25.75
C THR A 109 3.21 -16.36 27.00
N ALA A 110 3.52 -17.66 26.87
CA ALA A 110 3.57 -18.57 28.00
C ALA A 110 4.76 -18.26 28.92
N LEU A 111 5.93 -17.90 28.39
CA LEU A 111 7.09 -17.48 29.17
C LEU A 111 6.85 -16.18 29.95
N GLU A 112 6.16 -15.20 29.36
CA GLU A 112 5.75 -13.98 30.07
C GLU A 112 4.85 -14.29 31.27
N LYS A 113 3.93 -15.25 31.13
CA LYS A 113 3.08 -15.72 32.24
C LYS A 113 3.83 -16.53 33.29
N VAL A 114 4.94 -17.16 32.91
CA VAL A 114 5.86 -17.86 33.82
C VAL A 114 6.89 -16.88 34.42
N GLY A 115 6.79 -15.58 34.09
CA GLY A 115 7.51 -14.50 34.76
C GLY A 115 7.49 -14.71 36.27
N ILE A 116 8.67 -15.01 36.78
CA ILE A 116 8.98 -15.21 38.19
C ILE A 116 8.48 -13.97 38.94
N ASP A 117 7.62 -14.15 39.95
CA ASP A 117 7.43 -13.16 41.00
C ASP A 117 8.80 -12.97 41.66
N VAL A 118 9.59 -12.02 41.13
CA VAL A 118 10.80 -11.53 41.79
C VAL A 118 10.35 -10.41 42.72
N ASP A 119 9.53 -10.75 43.70
CA ASP A 119 9.40 -9.95 44.92
C ASP A 119 9.12 -10.90 46.10
N ASP A 120 9.93 -10.69 47.15
CA ASP A 120 9.76 -11.18 48.52
C ASP A 120 10.24 -12.61 48.86
N ALA A 121 11.55 -12.75 48.99
CA ALA A 121 12.15 -13.59 50.05
C ALA A 121 13.10 -12.72 50.89
N ASP A 122 12.53 -12.11 51.92
CA ASP A 122 13.10 -11.66 53.20
C ASP A 122 14.63 -11.83 53.39
N GLU A 123 15.38 -10.71 53.41
CA GLU A 123 16.13 -10.18 54.59
C GLU A 123 16.73 -8.78 54.32
#